data_AF-A0A1F8B986-F1
#
_entry.id   AF-A0A1F8B986-F1
#
_cell.length_a   1.000
_cell.length_b   1.000
_cell.length_c   1.000
_cell.angle_alpha   90.00
_cell.angle_beta   90.00
_cell.angle_gamma   90.00
#
_symmetry.space_group_name_H-M   'P 1'
#
loop_
_entity.id
_entity.type
_entity.pdbx_description
1 polymer ?
#
loop_
_entity_poly.entity_id
_entity_poly.type
_entity_poly.pdbx_seq_one_letter_code
_entity_poly.pdbx_strand_id
1 'polypeptide(L)'
;MDILLKTRCTKGFLVIYEDRVAIELKAFGTNKTNSMPYSRITGVEVNTKMAKIPLLSKGAATVKVFGMGDQKLEANFVTVDDAIKAEELINARLK
;
A
#
# COMPACT_ATOMS: atom_id res chain seq x y z
N MET A 1 14.48 7.36 -8.17
CA MET A 1 13.04 7.25 -7.83
C MET A 1 13.03 6.41 -6.58
N ASP A 2 12.90 7.07 -5.44
CA ASP A 2 13.32 6.46 -4.18
C ASP A 2 12.13 5.76 -3.53
N ILE A 3 12.40 4.54 -3.04
CA ILE A 3 11.40 3.69 -2.40
C ILE A 3 11.46 3.97 -0.90
N LEU A 4 10.34 4.40 -0.35
CA LEU A 4 10.19 4.71 1.08
C LEU A 4 9.67 3.50 1.87
N LEU A 5 8.84 2.69 1.23
CA LEU A 5 8.33 1.46 1.78
C LEU A 5 8.05 0.48 0.63
N LYS A 6 8.45 -0.78 0.82
CA LYS A 6 8.06 -1.89 -0.04
C LYS A 6 7.67 -3.07 0.82
N THR A 7 6.40 -3.44 0.76
CA THR A 7 5.84 -4.54 1.57
C THR A 7 5.05 -5.50 0.70
N ARG A 8 5.03 -6.78 1.08
CA ARG A 8 4.31 -7.82 0.35
C ARG A 8 2.81 -7.67 0.59
N CYS A 9 2.01 -7.90 -0.46
CA CYS A 9 0.56 -7.99 -0.42
C CYS A 9 0.09 -9.11 -1.36
N THR A 10 -1.20 -9.45 -1.38
CA THR A 10 -1.71 -10.55 -2.22
C THR A 10 -1.47 -10.36 -3.72
N LYS A 11 -1.35 -9.12 -4.18
CA LYS A 11 -1.14 -8.76 -5.59
C LYS A 11 0.34 -8.50 -5.93
N GLY A 12 1.27 -8.91 -5.07
CA GLY A 12 2.70 -8.69 -5.22
C GLY A 12 3.24 -7.80 -4.12
N PHE A 13 3.53 -6.54 -4.43
CA PHE A 13 4.08 -5.57 -3.48
C PHE A 13 3.30 -4.26 -3.51
N LEU A 14 2.93 -3.76 -2.34
CA LEU A 14 2.61 -2.35 -2.15
C LEU A 14 3.93 -1.59 -2.05
N VAL A 15 4.12 -0.58 -2.89
CA VAL A 15 5.32 0.25 -2.92
C VAL A 15 4.92 1.71 -2.78
N ILE A 16 5.50 2.37 -1.78
CA ILE A 16 5.38 3.80 -1.54
C ILE A 16 6.66 4.43 -2.05
N TYR A 17 6.56 5.22 -3.11
CA TYR A 17 7.66 6.03 -3.62
C TYR A 17 7.50 7.47 -3.13
N GLU A 18 8.51 8.30 -3.36
CA GLU A 18 8.42 9.72 -3.06
C GLU A 18 7.32 10.46 -3.85
N ASP A 19 7.05 10.05 -5.09
CA ASP A 19 6.17 10.74 -6.03
C ASP A 19 4.84 10.03 -6.29
N ARG A 20 4.72 8.75 -5.92
CA ARG A 20 3.53 7.94 -6.20
C ARG A 20 3.39 6.73 -5.27
N VAL A 21 2.22 6.13 -5.31
CA VAL A 21 1.93 4.82 -4.72
C VAL A 21 1.72 3.80 -5.82
N ALA A 22 2.21 2.56 -5.66
CA ALA A 22 2.02 1.50 -6.64
C ALA A 22 1.75 0.13 -6.03
N ILE A 23 1.08 -0.71 -6.81
CA ILE A 23 1.03 -2.15 -6.64
C ILE A 23 1.83 -2.78 -7.78
N GLU A 24 2.95 -3.41 -7.42
CA GLU A 24 3.82 -4.12 -8.35
C GLU A 24 3.55 -5.63 -8.27
N LEU A 25 3.00 -6.21 -9.33
CA LEU A 25 2.92 -7.65 -9.48
C LEU A 25 4.16 -8.15 -10.22
N LYS A 26 4.95 -8.97 -9.54
CA LYS A 26 6.04 -9.75 -10.16
C LYS A 26 5.55 -11.17 -10.37
N ALA A 27 4.92 -11.42 -11.52
CA ALA A 27 4.58 -12.77 -11.98
C ALA A 27 5.57 -13.18 -13.08
N PHE A 28 5.92 -14.47 -13.15
CA PHE A 28 6.90 -15.02 -14.09
C PHE A 28 6.76 -14.41 -15.51
N GLY A 29 7.75 -13.61 -15.91
CA GLY A 29 7.84 -13.00 -17.24
C GLY A 29 7.03 -11.71 -17.48
N THR A 30 6.20 -11.24 -16.53
CA THR A 30 5.41 -10.00 -16.68
C THR A 30 5.50 -9.11 -15.45
N ASN A 31 5.94 -7.86 -15.65
CA ASN A 31 5.86 -6.81 -14.64
C ASN A 31 4.58 -6.00 -14.91
N LYS A 32 3.55 -6.19 -14.08
CA LYS A 32 2.37 -5.32 -14.09
C LYS A 32 2.45 -4.37 -12.92
N THR A 33 2.47 -3.08 -13.22
CA THR A 33 2.46 -2.02 -12.22
C THR A 33 1.18 -1.22 -12.37
N ASN A 34 0.38 -1.15 -11.30
CA ASN A 34 -0.71 -0.21 -11.19
C ASN A 34 -0.30 0.87 -10.19
N SER A 35 -0.20 2.12 -10.63
CA SER A 35 0.34 3.22 -9.82
C SER A 35 -0.50 4.47 -9.90
N MET A 36 -0.49 5.25 -8.82
CA MET A 36 -1.20 6.51 -8.69
C MET A 36 -0.26 7.58 -8.13
N PRO A 37 -0.02 8.69 -8.85
CA PRO A 37 0.76 9.81 -8.34
C PRO A 37 0.00 10.52 -7.21
N TYR A 38 0.72 11.14 -6.28
CA TYR A 38 0.10 11.83 -5.14
C TYR A 38 -0.89 12.91 -5.55
N SER A 39 -0.66 13.60 -6.67
CA SER A 39 -1.57 14.61 -7.23
C SER A 39 -2.97 14.08 -7.57
N ARG A 40 -3.15 12.75 -7.65
CA ARG A 40 -4.45 12.11 -7.91
C ARG A 40 -5.00 11.37 -6.70
N ILE A 41 -4.24 11.22 -5.62
CA ILE A 41 -4.68 10.52 -4.40
C ILE A 41 -5.53 11.48 -3.58
N THR A 42 -6.71 11.02 -3.19
CA THR A 42 -7.68 11.77 -2.36
C THR A 42 -7.71 11.29 -0.91
N GLY A 43 -7.21 10.08 -0.65
CA GLY A 43 -7.11 9.56 0.71
C GLY A 43 -6.53 8.16 0.78
N VAL A 44 -6.29 7.69 2.00
CA VAL A 44 -5.85 6.34 2.31
C VAL A 44 -6.64 5.83 3.52
N GLU A 45 -6.94 4.54 3.53
CA GLU A 45 -7.66 3.86 4.61
C GLU A 45 -6.98 2.52 4.92
N VAL A 46 -6.70 2.28 6.20
CA VAL A 46 -6.18 1.00 6.71
C VAL A 46 -7.26 0.24 7.46
N ASN A 47 -7.58 -0.95 6.96
CA ASN A 47 -8.53 -1.87 7.59
C ASN A 47 -7.80 -3.08 8.16
N THR A 48 -7.75 -3.21 9.49
CA THR A 48 -7.14 -4.38 10.15
C THR A 48 -8.07 -5.60 10.00
N LYS A 49 -7.60 -6.64 9.30
CA LYS A 49 -8.32 -7.90 9.09
C LYS A 49 -7.99 -8.94 10.16
N MET A 50 -6.75 -8.94 10.62
CA MET A 50 -6.27 -9.81 11.69
C MET A 50 -5.40 -8.96 12.62
N ALA A 51 -5.79 -8.89 13.88
CA ALA A 51 -5.01 -8.18 14.89
C ALA A 51 -3.61 -8.81 15.01
N LYS A 52 -2.62 -7.97 15.28
CA LYS A 52 -1.28 -8.41 15.65
C LYS A 52 -1.35 -9.14 17.00
N ILE A 53 -0.71 -10.30 17.09
CA ILE A 53 -0.57 -11.03 18.34
C ILE A 53 0.93 -11.06 18.66
N PRO A 54 1.39 -10.41 19.74
CA PRO A 54 2.80 -10.40 20.10
C PRO A 54 3.40 -11.81 20.07
N LEU A 55 4.57 -11.95 19.44
CA LEU A 55 5.31 -13.22 19.24
C LEU A 55 4.64 -14.30 18.38
N LEU A 56 3.34 -14.22 18.06
CA LEU A 56 2.61 -15.28 17.34
C LEU A 56 2.20 -14.89 15.92
N SER A 57 1.91 -13.61 15.67
CA SER A 57 1.48 -13.15 14.36
C SER A 57 1.77 -11.66 14.16
N LYS A 58 2.22 -11.31 12.95
CA LYS A 58 2.37 -9.91 12.52
C LYS A 58 1.03 -9.22 12.22
N GLY A 59 -0.08 -9.96 12.33
CA GLY A 59 -1.40 -9.51 11.90
C GLY A 59 -1.47 -9.30 10.39
N ALA A 60 -2.63 -8.89 9.91
CA ALA A 60 -2.86 -8.55 8.52
C ALA A 60 -3.85 -7.41 8.40
N ALA A 61 -3.59 -6.50 7.49
CA ALA A 61 -4.44 -5.38 7.16
C ALA A 61 -4.61 -5.24 5.64
N THR A 62 -5.59 -4.43 5.26
CA THR A 62 -5.80 -3.97 3.90
C THR A 62 -5.53 -2.48 3.85
N VAL A 63 -4.66 -2.06 2.93
CA VAL A 63 -4.44 -0.66 2.59
C VAL A 63 -5.24 -0.34 1.33
N LYS A 64 -6.16 0.61 1.42
CA LYS A 64 -6.89 1.18 0.27
C LYS A 64 -6.41 2.60 0.05
N VAL A 65 -5.98 2.90 -1.17
CA VAL A 65 -5.64 4.26 -1.60
C VAL A 65 -6.70 4.70 -2.59
N PHE A 66 -7.39 5.78 -2.26
CA PHE A 66 -8.45 6.37 -3.08
C PHE A 66 -7.86 7.45 -3.97
N GLY A 67 -8.26 7.44 -5.24
CA GLY A 67 -7.90 8.47 -6.20
C GLY A 67 -9.08 9.37 -6.58
N MET A 68 -8.83 10.32 -7.47
CA MET A 68 -9.89 11.08 -8.13
C MET A 68 -10.79 10.15 -8.97
N GLY A 69 -12.11 10.40 -8.92
CA GLY A 69 -13.12 9.52 -9.51
C GLY A 69 -13.23 8.19 -8.76
N ASP A 70 -13.54 7.11 -9.46
CA ASP A 70 -13.68 5.76 -8.88
C ASP A 70 -12.36 4.97 -8.83
N GLN A 71 -11.22 5.64 -8.98
CA GLN A 71 -9.91 4.98 -8.97
C GLN A 71 -9.52 4.53 -7.56
N LYS A 72 -9.02 3.30 -7.45
CA LYS A 72 -8.52 2.74 -6.20
C LYS A 72 -7.34 1.81 -6.40
N LEU A 73 -6.36 1.89 -5.49
CA LEU A 73 -5.35 0.86 -5.29
C LEU A 73 -5.68 0.10 -4.01
N GLU A 74 -5.76 -1.23 -4.10
CA GLU A 74 -6.10 -2.07 -2.95
C GLU A 74 -5.05 -3.16 -2.75
N ALA A 75 -4.33 -3.05 -1.63
CA ALA A 75 -3.33 -4.01 -1.19
C ALA A 75 -3.85 -4.78 0.04
N ASN A 76 -4.16 -6.06 -0.16
CA ASN A 76 -4.63 -6.95 0.89
C ASN A 76 -3.48 -7.75 1.52
N PHE A 77 -3.66 -8.16 2.79
CA PHE A 77 -2.69 -8.95 3.55
C PHE A 77 -1.30 -8.28 3.66
N VAL A 78 -1.31 -6.97 3.85
CA VAL A 78 -0.13 -6.22 4.30
C VAL A 78 0.02 -6.46 5.81
N THR A 79 1.24 -6.53 6.34
CA THR A 79 1.41 -6.63 7.80
C THR A 79 0.84 -5.38 8.48
N VAL A 80 0.34 -5.49 9.72
CA VAL A 80 -0.31 -4.34 10.39
C VAL A 80 0.67 -3.17 10.53
N ASP A 81 1.91 -3.44 10.92
CA ASP A 81 2.94 -2.41 11.09
C ASP A 81 3.27 -1.71 9.75
N ASP A 82 3.40 -2.48 8.66
CA ASP A 82 3.66 -1.89 7.33
C ASP A 82 2.45 -1.12 6.80
N ALA A 83 1.22 -1.55 7.12
CA ALA A 83 0.01 -0.86 6.70
C ALA A 83 -0.12 0.51 7.38
N ILE A 84 0.14 0.57 8.69
CA ILE A 84 0.22 1.83 9.45
C ILE A 84 1.32 2.71 8.85
N LYS A 85 2.50 2.13 8.57
CA LYS A 85 3.60 2.91 7.99
C LYS A 85 3.28 3.45 6.60
N ALA A 86 2.58 2.68 5.77
CA ALA A 86 2.13 3.10 4.46
C ALA A 86 1.17 4.30 4.57
N GLU A 87 0.21 4.24 5.49
CA GLU A 87 -0.73 5.32 5.76
C GLU A 87 -0.03 6.61 6.20
N GLU A 88 0.91 6.52 7.16
CA GLU A 88 1.73 7.66 7.59
C GLU A 88 2.47 8.31 6.41
N LEU A 89 3.16 7.50 5.59
CA LEU A 89 3.97 7.99 4.47
C LEU A 89 3.13 8.61 3.37
N ILE A 90 1.93 8.08 3.13
CA ILE A 90 0.99 8.61 2.15
C ILE A 90 0.42 9.93 2.65
N ASN A 91 -0.14 9.96 3.88
CA ASN A 91 -0.74 11.17 4.45
C ASN A 91 0.27 12.32 4.57
N ALA A 92 1.54 12.03 4.85
CA ALA A 92 2.59 13.05 4.87
C ALA A 92 2.78 13.80 3.53
N ARG A 93 2.32 13.20 2.42
CA ARG A 93 2.51 13.69 1.04
C ARG A 93 1.23 14.18 0.36
N LEU A 94 0.07 14.08 1.02
CA LEU A 94 -1.20 14.62 0.51
C LEU A 94 -1.42 16.11 0.84
N LYS A 95 -0.37 16.79 1.32
CA LYS A 95 -0.42 18.21 1.71
C LYS A 95 -0.40 19.14 0.51
#